data_AF-A0A0F9RC73-F1
#
_entry.id   AF-A0A0F9RC73-F1
#
_cell.length_a   1.000
_cell.length_b   1.000
_cell.length_c   1.000
_cell.angle_alpha   90.00
_cell.angle_beta   90.00
_cell.angle_gamma   90.00
#
_symmetry.space_group_name_H-M   'P 1'
#
loop_
_entity.id
_entity.type
_entity.pdbx_description
1 polymer ?
#
loop_
_entity_poly.entity_id
_entity_poly.type
_entity_poly.pdbx_seq_one_letter_code
_entity_poly.pdbx_strand_id
1 'polypeptide(L)'
;MKTPSMKIILESLDNIITDFENKKSVRIESKQDLGIIYTPKIIVEYIVSNIFRIYFADLLEFEKLFENATYRNEIIRNDVIFNSLLRKLHNLTILDPACGSGRFLISAAGKLFKLYKLINSGLSDFEIKRTIIEKNLHGIEIEKQACVISKLRLIRWLFSDKKVPLDINKIIPNNLKIEDINHNINKLNLKVNISHKDFLLDNNSNTYEIIIGNPPYIENKKIRKGDYKKKLTNRFTSAFRLFDLSILFLERALELMQQHSGCLSMILTINFYLQIMELK
;
A
#
# COMPACT_ATOMS: atom_id res chain seq x y z
N MET A 1 13.94 20.33 29.27
CA MET A 1 12.90 20.58 28.23
C MET A 1 11.76 19.61 28.47
N LYS A 2 10.49 20.07 28.48
CA LYS A 2 9.33 19.17 28.62
C LYS A 2 9.22 18.32 27.35
N THR A 3 9.09 17.01 27.50
CA THR A 3 8.83 16.08 26.40
C THR A 3 7.52 16.49 25.72
N PRO A 4 7.44 16.55 24.38
CA PRO A 4 6.21 16.88 23.67
C PRO A 4 5.09 15.90 24.02
N SER A 5 3.83 16.33 23.96
CA SER A 5 2.73 15.38 24.07
C SER A 5 2.65 14.53 22.80
N MET A 6 2.27 13.26 22.92
CA MET A 6 2.06 12.36 21.76
C MET A 6 1.17 13.01 20.69
N LYS A 7 0.17 13.79 21.11
CA LYS A 7 -0.71 14.54 20.21
C LYS A 7 0.05 15.49 19.28
N ILE A 8 1.02 16.24 19.80
CA ILE A 8 1.82 17.20 19.03
C ILE A 8 2.66 16.49 17.96
N ILE A 9 3.22 15.32 18.27
CA ILE A 9 3.99 14.55 17.29
C ILE A 9 3.09 14.00 16.19
N LEU A 10 1.93 13.47 16.55
CA LEU A 10 0.97 12.96 15.57
C LEU A 10 0.51 14.07 14.62
N GLU A 11 0.26 15.28 15.14
CA GLU A 11 -0.05 16.48 14.35
C GLU A 11 1.13 16.89 13.45
N SER A 12 2.37 16.84 13.96
CA SER A 12 3.57 17.12 13.15
C SER A 12 3.73 16.14 11.98
N LEU A 13 3.48 14.84 12.22
CA LEU A 13 3.47 13.83 11.17
C LEU A 13 2.38 14.07 10.12
N ASP A 14 1.17 14.42 10.56
CA ASP A 14 0.07 14.75 9.65
C ASP A 14 0.42 15.96 8.77
N ASN A 15 1.07 16.98 9.33
CA ASN A 15 1.55 18.15 8.58
C ASN A 15 2.62 17.77 7.56
N ILE A 16 3.63 16.98 7.93
CA ILE A 16 4.69 16.52 7.00
C ILE A 16 4.08 15.75 5.83
N ILE A 17 3.15 14.83 6.10
CA ILE A 17 2.47 14.03 5.08
C ILE A 17 1.65 14.94 4.16
N THR A 18 0.86 15.85 4.74
CA THR A 18 -0.03 16.74 3.98
C THR A 18 0.75 17.74 3.14
N ASP A 19 1.82 18.34 3.68
CA ASP A 19 2.71 19.25 2.97
C ASP A 19 3.38 18.57 1.77
N PHE A 20 3.83 17.33 1.94
CA PHE A 20 4.41 16.56 0.84
C PHE A 20 3.38 16.33 -0.27
N GLU A 21 2.16 15.92 0.08
CA GLU A 21 1.09 15.66 -0.89
C GLU A 21 0.68 16.95 -1.61
N ASN A 22 0.51 18.06 -0.90
CA ASN A 22 0.16 19.35 -1.48
C ASN A 22 1.25 19.86 -2.44
N LYS A 23 2.53 19.78 -2.05
CA LYS A 23 3.66 20.14 -2.92
C LYS A 23 3.71 19.27 -4.17
N LYS A 24 3.37 17.98 -4.04
CA LYS A 24 3.32 17.06 -5.19
C LYS A 24 2.16 17.40 -6.12
N SER A 25 0.97 17.70 -5.60
CA SER A 25 -0.19 18.14 -6.39
C SER A 25 0.09 19.41 -7.19
N VAL A 26 0.68 20.45 -6.58
CA VAL A 26 1.08 21.69 -7.27
C VAL A 26 2.11 21.41 -8.38
N ARG A 27 3.05 20.49 -8.14
CA ARG A 27 4.02 20.06 -9.17
C ARG A 27 3.37 19.31 -10.33
N ILE A 28 2.30 18.56 -10.10
CA ILE A 28 1.56 17.84 -11.14
C ILE A 28 0.78 18.83 -12.01
N GLU A 29 0.08 19.78 -11.40
CA GLU A 29 -0.66 20.83 -12.11
C GLU A 29 0.26 21.70 -12.98
N SER A 30 1.46 22.02 -12.49
CA SER A 30 2.46 22.81 -13.22
C SER A 30 3.31 22.02 -14.22
N LYS A 31 3.32 20.68 -14.13
CA LYS A 31 4.05 19.80 -15.06
C LYS A 31 3.14 18.67 -15.52
N GLN A 32 2.41 18.89 -16.60
CA GLN A 32 1.54 17.92 -17.30
C GLN A 32 2.24 16.62 -17.78
N ASP A 33 3.52 16.39 -17.46
CA ASP A 33 4.40 15.40 -18.09
C ASP A 33 5.06 14.38 -17.16
N LEU A 34 4.76 14.36 -15.86
CA LEU A 34 5.51 13.51 -14.91
C LEU A 34 4.88 12.14 -14.56
N GLY A 35 3.68 11.82 -15.06
CA GLY A 35 3.02 10.52 -14.79
C GLY A 35 2.73 10.25 -13.30
N ILE A 36 2.88 11.25 -12.44
CA ILE A 36 2.58 11.19 -11.00
C ILE A 36 1.10 11.54 -10.84
N ILE A 37 0.28 10.58 -10.45
CA ILE A 37 -1.14 10.79 -10.22
C ILE A 37 -1.49 10.45 -8.80
N TYR A 38 -2.17 11.39 -8.15
CA TYR A 38 -2.71 11.16 -6.84
C TYR A 38 -4.07 10.49 -6.96
N THR A 39 -4.23 9.36 -6.28
CA THR A 39 -5.53 8.66 -6.27
C THR A 39 -6.42 9.27 -5.18
N PRO A 40 -7.59 9.84 -5.53
CA PRO A 40 -8.54 10.35 -4.55
C PRO A 40 -8.91 9.29 -3.52
N LYS A 41 -9.11 9.69 -2.27
CA LYS A 41 -9.40 8.78 -1.15
C LYS A 41 -10.57 7.83 -1.46
N ILE A 42 -11.65 8.36 -2.04
CA ILE A 42 -12.85 7.59 -2.39
C ILE A 42 -12.55 6.46 -3.39
N ILE A 43 -11.69 6.73 -4.38
CA ILE A 43 -11.29 5.75 -5.39
C ILE A 43 -10.42 4.66 -4.74
N VAL A 44 -9.46 5.06 -3.89
CA VAL A 44 -8.65 4.11 -3.12
C VAL A 44 -9.52 3.20 -2.26
N GLU A 45 -10.43 3.77 -1.49
CA GLU A 45 -11.32 3.01 -0.60
C GLU A 45 -12.24 2.07 -1.38
N TYR A 46 -12.73 2.49 -2.54
CA TYR A 46 -13.52 1.65 -3.43
C TYR A 46 -12.72 0.45 -3.94
N ILE A 47 -11.53 0.67 -4.49
CA ILE A 47 -10.68 -0.40 -5.05
C ILE A 47 -10.29 -1.40 -3.95
N VAL A 48 -9.83 -0.90 -2.79
CA VAL A 48 -9.48 -1.76 -1.65
C VAL A 48 -10.69 -2.54 -1.15
N SER A 49 -11.87 -1.92 -1.06
CA SER A 49 -13.09 -2.64 -0.62
C SER A 49 -13.46 -3.77 -1.58
N ASN A 50 -13.37 -3.53 -2.88
CA ASN A 50 -13.71 -4.54 -3.89
C ASN A 50 -12.73 -5.71 -3.90
N ILE A 51 -11.42 -5.46 -3.85
CA ILE A 51 -10.47 -6.57 -3.86
C ILE A 51 -10.56 -7.40 -2.58
N PHE A 52 -10.85 -6.78 -1.42
CA PHE A 52 -11.10 -7.51 -0.18
C PHE A 52 -12.36 -8.37 -0.29
N ARG A 53 -13.44 -7.84 -0.88
CA ARG A 53 -14.66 -8.61 -1.12
C ARG A 53 -14.37 -9.86 -1.97
N ILE A 54 -13.60 -9.72 -3.04
CA ILE A 54 -13.24 -10.84 -3.92
C ILE A 54 -12.37 -11.85 -3.18
N TYR A 55 -11.30 -11.37 -2.53
CA TYR A 55 -10.31 -12.25 -1.90
C TYR A 55 -10.87 -13.07 -0.74
N PHE A 56 -11.85 -12.55 0.00
CA PHE A 56 -12.48 -13.22 1.14
C PHE A 56 -13.86 -13.82 0.83
N ALA A 57 -14.32 -13.83 -0.44
CA ALA A 57 -15.66 -14.28 -0.82
C ALA A 57 -15.96 -15.75 -0.46
N ASP A 58 -14.91 -16.56 -0.30
CA ASP A 58 -14.98 -17.96 0.13
C ASP A 58 -15.33 -18.13 1.62
N LEU A 59 -15.09 -17.10 2.44
CA LEU A 59 -15.31 -17.13 3.89
C LEU A 59 -16.35 -16.13 4.36
N LEU A 60 -16.51 -15.01 3.66
CA LEU A 60 -17.25 -13.85 4.13
C LEU A 60 -18.12 -13.25 3.03
N GLU A 61 -19.38 -12.97 3.40
CA GLU A 61 -20.24 -12.05 2.68
C GLU A 61 -19.96 -10.63 3.19
N PHE A 62 -19.07 -9.91 2.49
CA PHE A 62 -18.56 -8.61 2.93
C PHE A 62 -19.66 -7.56 3.13
N GLU A 63 -20.72 -7.60 2.32
CA GLU A 63 -21.89 -6.72 2.44
C GLU A 63 -22.60 -6.93 3.80
N LYS A 64 -22.84 -8.19 4.19
CA LYS A 64 -23.49 -8.52 5.46
C LYS A 64 -22.61 -8.24 6.67
N LEU A 65 -21.29 -8.33 6.51
CA LEU A 65 -20.34 -8.23 7.61
C LEU A 65 -20.47 -6.93 8.42
N PHE A 66 -20.70 -5.80 7.75
CA PHE A 66 -20.76 -4.49 8.41
C PHE A 66 -22.19 -4.12 8.84
N GLU A 67 -23.21 -4.63 8.18
CA GLU A 67 -24.61 -4.24 8.40
C GLU A 67 -25.35 -5.19 9.35
N ASN A 68 -24.94 -6.46 9.45
CA ASN A 68 -25.68 -7.49 10.17
C ASN A 68 -24.90 -8.03 11.40
N ALA A 69 -25.37 -7.67 12.60
CA ALA A 69 -24.77 -8.14 13.85
C ALA A 69 -24.91 -9.65 14.07
N THR A 70 -26.03 -10.25 13.62
CA THR A 70 -26.27 -11.70 13.72
C THR A 70 -25.25 -12.45 12.88
N TYR A 71 -25.02 -12.02 11.63
CA TYR A 71 -24.01 -12.61 10.75
C TYR A 71 -22.61 -12.56 11.37
N ARG A 72 -22.22 -11.43 11.97
CA ARG A 72 -20.94 -11.34 12.69
C ARG A 72 -20.83 -12.36 13.82
N ASN A 73 -21.90 -12.52 14.61
CA ASN A 73 -21.92 -13.49 15.71
C ASN A 73 -21.85 -14.94 15.21
N GLU A 74 -22.45 -15.25 14.06
CA GLU A 74 -22.34 -16.56 13.41
C GLU A 74 -20.90 -16.87 13.00
N ILE A 75 -20.21 -15.90 12.38
CA ILE A 75 -18.79 -16.05 12.01
C ILE A 75 -17.91 -16.30 13.24
N ILE A 76 -18.14 -15.57 14.34
CA ILE A 76 -17.36 -15.70 15.58
C ILE A 76 -17.62 -17.04 16.28
N ARG A 77 -18.86 -17.55 16.23
CA ARG A 77 -19.24 -18.81 16.88
C ARG A 77 -18.90 -20.06 16.06
N ASN A 78 -18.63 -19.91 14.76
CA ASN A 78 -18.27 -21.01 13.90
C ASN A 78 -16.74 -21.19 13.89
N ASP A 79 -16.24 -22.15 14.67
CA ASP A 79 -14.80 -22.41 14.82
C ASP A 79 -14.09 -22.67 13.49
N VAL A 80 -14.75 -23.30 12.51
CA VAL A 80 -14.14 -23.61 11.20
C VAL A 80 -13.93 -22.34 10.40
N ILE A 81 -14.95 -21.48 10.31
CA ILE A 81 -14.86 -20.21 9.59
C ILE A 81 -13.92 -19.26 10.32
N PHE A 82 -14.04 -19.16 11.64
CA PHE A 82 -13.19 -18.35 12.50
C PHE A 82 -11.70 -18.67 12.30
N ASN A 83 -11.31 -19.94 12.45
CA ASN A 83 -9.92 -20.35 12.32
C ASN A 83 -9.40 -20.16 10.90
N SER A 84 -10.25 -20.38 9.90
CA SER A 84 -9.89 -20.14 8.49
C SER A 84 -9.66 -18.66 8.21
N LEU A 85 -10.52 -17.78 8.72
CA LEU A 85 -10.38 -16.33 8.60
C LEU A 85 -9.14 -15.81 9.35
N LEU A 86 -8.91 -16.26 10.58
CA LEU A 86 -7.74 -15.87 11.36
C LEU A 86 -6.44 -16.24 10.64
N ARG A 87 -6.36 -17.48 10.11
CA ARG A 87 -5.22 -17.94 9.31
C ARG A 87 -5.04 -17.12 8.03
N LYS A 88 -6.13 -16.85 7.31
CA LYS A 88 -6.11 -16.06 6.08
C LYS A 88 -5.64 -14.63 6.35
N LEU A 89 -6.15 -13.97 7.40
CA LEU A 89 -5.69 -12.65 7.82
C LEU A 89 -4.21 -12.62 8.22
N HIS A 90 -3.76 -13.61 9.00
CA HIS A 90 -2.38 -13.67 9.48
C HIS A 90 -1.37 -13.87 8.35
N ASN A 91 -1.74 -14.62 7.31
CA ASN A 91 -0.84 -14.96 6.21
C ASN A 91 -0.94 -13.97 5.02
N LEU A 92 -2.05 -13.22 4.91
CA LEU A 92 -2.34 -12.32 3.81
C LEU A 92 -1.19 -11.35 3.51
N THR A 93 -0.57 -11.46 2.35
CA THR A 93 0.43 -10.52 1.85
C THR A 93 -0.15 -9.59 0.78
N ILE A 94 -0.03 -8.27 1.01
CA ILE A 94 -0.53 -7.21 0.13
C ILE A 94 0.66 -6.38 -0.38
N LEU A 95 0.80 -6.25 -1.70
CA LEU A 95 1.79 -5.39 -2.34
C LEU A 95 1.14 -4.19 -3.04
N ASP A 96 1.68 -3.00 -2.78
CA ASP A 96 1.53 -1.85 -3.66
C ASP A 96 2.85 -1.58 -4.43
N PRO A 97 2.91 -1.85 -5.75
CA PRO A 97 4.16 -1.81 -6.52
C PRO A 97 4.64 -0.38 -6.83
N ALA A 98 3.79 0.63 -6.63
CA ALA A 98 4.09 2.04 -6.87
C ALA A 98 3.46 2.88 -5.75
N CYS A 99 3.87 2.63 -4.51
CA CYS A 99 3.04 2.96 -3.36
C CYS A 99 2.88 4.46 -3.09
N GLY A 100 3.71 5.32 -3.69
CA GLY A 100 3.62 6.76 -3.54
C GLY A 100 3.68 7.16 -2.07
N SER A 101 2.71 7.97 -1.63
CA SER A 101 2.55 8.36 -0.22
C SER A 101 1.87 7.30 0.66
N GLY A 102 1.59 6.09 0.16
CA GLY A 102 1.08 4.95 0.92
C GLY A 102 -0.45 4.86 1.05
N ARG A 103 -1.21 5.39 0.08
CA ARG A 103 -2.67 5.51 0.19
C ARG A 103 -3.41 4.17 0.13
N PHE A 104 -3.05 3.30 -0.80
CA PHE A 104 -3.62 1.96 -0.86
C PHE A 104 -3.23 1.15 0.37
N LEU A 105 -1.96 1.22 0.79
CA LEU A 105 -1.48 0.53 1.98
C LEU A 105 -2.23 0.94 3.25
N ILE A 106 -2.43 2.25 3.52
CA ILE A 106 -3.17 2.67 4.72
C ILE A 106 -4.65 2.27 4.67
N SER A 107 -5.25 2.26 3.48
CA SER A 107 -6.65 1.87 3.31
C SER A 107 -6.82 0.37 3.52
N ALA A 108 -5.92 -0.46 2.96
CA ALA A 108 -5.84 -1.89 3.23
C ALA A 108 -5.61 -2.18 4.71
N ALA A 109 -4.72 -1.42 5.37
CA ALA A 109 -4.47 -1.53 6.81
C ALA A 109 -5.77 -1.33 7.63
N GLY A 110 -6.55 -0.31 7.27
CA GLY A 110 -7.84 -0.03 7.91
C GLY A 110 -8.86 -1.16 7.72
N LYS A 111 -8.89 -1.81 6.55
CA LYS A 111 -9.78 -2.96 6.30
C LYS A 111 -9.35 -4.19 7.10
N LEU A 112 -8.06 -4.53 7.10
CA LEU A 112 -7.51 -5.62 7.91
C LEU A 112 -7.79 -5.40 9.38
N PHE A 113 -7.56 -4.19 9.89
CA PHE A 113 -7.82 -3.86 11.29
C PHE A 113 -9.28 -4.10 11.68
N LYS A 114 -10.25 -3.69 10.84
CA LYS A 114 -11.68 -3.97 11.08
C LYS A 114 -11.96 -5.47 11.14
N LEU A 115 -11.35 -6.27 10.28
CA LEU A 115 -11.51 -7.74 10.29
C LEU A 115 -10.91 -8.37 11.56
N TYR A 116 -9.71 -7.94 11.97
CA TYR A 116 -9.09 -8.39 13.22
C TYR A 116 -9.90 -8.02 14.47
N LYS A 117 -10.51 -6.82 14.49
CA LYS A 117 -11.42 -6.40 15.57
C LYS A 117 -12.69 -7.23 15.61
N LEU A 118 -13.22 -7.61 14.46
CA LEU A 118 -14.42 -8.42 14.36
C LEU A 118 -14.23 -9.81 14.97
N ILE A 119 -13.11 -10.46 14.68
CA ILE A 119 -12.81 -11.79 15.21
C ILE A 119 -12.33 -11.76 16.67
N ASN A 120 -12.32 -10.60 17.33
CA ASN A 120 -11.88 -10.43 18.71
C ASN A 120 -10.64 -11.27 19.06
N SER A 121 -9.56 -11.08 18.28
CA SER A 121 -8.33 -11.88 18.36
C SER A 121 -7.62 -11.91 19.74
N GLY A 122 -8.15 -11.22 20.76
CA GLY A 122 -7.53 -11.05 22.07
C GLY A 122 -6.38 -10.04 22.08
N LEU A 123 -5.97 -9.56 20.90
CA LEU A 123 -4.90 -8.58 20.73
C LEU A 123 -5.38 -7.16 21.00
N SER A 124 -4.48 -6.34 21.56
CA SER A 124 -4.69 -4.89 21.64
C SER A 124 -4.68 -4.25 20.25
N ASP A 125 -5.28 -3.06 20.14
CA ASP A 125 -5.31 -2.32 18.88
C ASP A 125 -3.88 -2.06 18.33
N PHE A 126 -2.93 -1.79 19.22
CA PHE A 126 -1.53 -1.61 18.87
C PHE A 126 -0.90 -2.89 18.29
N GLU A 127 -1.14 -4.05 18.91
CA GLU A 127 -0.62 -5.35 18.43
C GLU A 127 -1.21 -5.75 17.09
N ILE A 128 -2.51 -5.51 16.87
CA ILE A 128 -3.16 -5.75 15.58
C ILE A 128 -2.51 -4.86 14.51
N LYS A 129 -2.42 -3.55 14.75
CA LYS A 129 -1.82 -2.60 13.80
C LYS A 129 -0.37 -2.93 13.50
N ARG A 130 0.42 -3.30 14.52
CA ARG A 130 1.80 -3.72 14.35
C ARG A 130 1.90 -4.96 13.47
N THR A 131 1.10 -5.99 13.75
CA THR A 131 1.04 -7.22 12.95
C THR A 131 0.73 -6.91 11.49
N ILE A 132 -0.25 -6.03 11.25
CA ILE A 132 -0.63 -5.61 9.90
C ILE A 132 0.53 -4.95 9.15
N ILE A 133 1.23 -4.02 9.79
CA ILE A 133 2.36 -3.30 9.19
C ILE A 133 3.54 -4.26 8.91
N GLU A 134 3.85 -5.15 9.86
CA GLU A 134 5.04 -5.99 9.80
C GLU A 134 4.90 -7.20 8.88
N LYS A 135 3.68 -7.75 8.76
CA LYS A 135 3.42 -9.01 8.05
C LYS A 135 2.62 -8.82 6.77
N ASN A 136 1.57 -8.01 6.80
CA ASN A 136 0.62 -7.97 5.68
C ASN A 136 1.05 -6.97 4.60
N LEU A 137 1.51 -5.78 4.97
CA LEU A 137 1.67 -4.67 4.02
C LEU A 137 3.09 -4.60 3.44
N HIS A 138 3.17 -4.47 2.12
CA HIS A 138 4.41 -4.33 1.35
C HIS A 138 4.28 -3.21 0.31
N GLY A 139 5.33 -2.41 0.15
CA GLY A 139 5.34 -1.30 -0.80
C GLY A 139 6.67 -1.18 -1.55
N ILE A 140 6.60 -0.82 -2.82
CA ILE A 140 7.77 -0.45 -3.63
C ILE A 140 7.54 0.96 -4.14
N GLU A 141 8.57 1.80 -4.05
CA GLU A 141 8.52 3.18 -4.50
C GLU A 141 9.89 3.61 -5.03
N ILE A 142 9.91 4.25 -6.20
CA ILE A 142 11.13 4.66 -6.88
C ILE A 142 11.64 6.02 -6.38
N GLU A 143 10.78 6.84 -5.77
CA GLU A 143 11.12 8.16 -5.24
C GLU A 143 11.36 8.10 -3.72
N LYS A 144 12.58 8.44 -3.30
CA LYS A 144 13.04 8.32 -1.92
C LYS A 144 12.14 9.04 -0.92
N GLN A 145 11.68 10.27 -1.21
CA GLN A 145 10.86 11.03 -0.27
C GLN A 145 9.46 10.40 -0.13
N ALA A 146 8.81 10.01 -1.24
CA ALA A 146 7.54 9.30 -1.22
C ALA A 146 7.62 7.99 -0.40
N CYS A 147 8.70 7.23 -0.58
CA CYS A 147 8.97 6.02 0.20
C CYS A 147 8.97 6.31 1.72
N VAL A 148 9.61 7.40 2.15
CA VAL A 148 9.63 7.84 3.56
C VAL A 148 8.23 8.24 4.03
N ILE A 149 7.49 9.00 3.23
CA ILE A 149 6.13 9.45 3.57
C ILE A 149 5.18 8.26 3.73
N SER A 150 5.29 7.25 2.87
CA SER A 150 4.52 6.01 2.99
C SER A 150 4.77 5.30 4.32
N LYS A 151 6.04 5.20 4.76
CA LYS A 151 6.39 4.64 6.06
C LYS A 151 5.83 5.46 7.22
N LEU A 152 5.97 6.79 7.17
CA LEU A 152 5.43 7.68 8.18
C LEU A 152 3.92 7.55 8.33
N ARG A 153 3.19 7.41 7.23
CA ARG A 153 1.74 7.25 7.24
C ARG A 153 1.32 6.00 8.03
N LEU A 154 2.02 4.88 7.85
CA LEU A 154 1.76 3.65 8.61
C LEU A 154 2.15 3.79 10.09
N ILE A 155 3.26 4.45 10.39
CA ILE A 155 3.69 4.73 11.78
C ILE A 155 2.67 5.65 12.46
N ARG A 156 2.26 6.74 11.81
CA ARG A 156 1.23 7.65 12.30
C ARG A 156 -0.08 6.92 12.62
N TRP A 157 -0.42 5.89 11.85
CA TRP A 157 -1.58 5.04 12.10
C TRP A 157 -1.38 4.08 13.28
N LEU A 158 -0.20 3.48 13.41
CA LEU A 158 0.17 2.61 14.54
C LEU A 158 0.00 3.32 15.89
N PHE A 159 0.38 4.59 15.95
CA PHE A 159 0.34 5.41 17.17
C PHE A 159 -0.94 6.24 17.33
N SER A 160 -2.00 5.99 16.53
CA SER A 160 -3.21 6.82 16.57
C SER A 160 -4.11 6.61 17.79
N ASP A 161 -3.88 5.56 18.58
CA ASP A 161 -4.72 5.20 19.72
C ASP A 161 -4.18 5.79 21.03
N LYS A 162 -5.05 5.96 22.03
CA LYS A 162 -4.68 6.58 23.32
C LYS A 162 -3.77 5.71 24.19
N LYS A 163 -3.78 4.39 23.98
CA LYS A 163 -3.01 3.41 24.78
C LYS A 163 -1.94 2.78 23.89
N VAL A 164 -0.76 3.39 23.85
CA VAL A 164 0.39 2.87 23.09
C VAL A 164 1.53 2.55 24.07
N PRO A 165 2.12 1.34 24.02
CA PRO A 165 3.18 0.94 24.95
C PRO A 165 4.54 1.61 24.69
N LEU A 166 4.65 2.49 23.69
CA LEU A 166 5.89 3.13 23.26
C LEU A 166 5.76 4.66 23.27
N ASP A 167 6.80 5.32 23.77
CA ASP A 167 6.90 6.79 23.75
C ASP A 167 7.43 7.26 22.39
N ILE A 168 6.52 7.69 21.50
CA ILE A 168 6.84 8.18 20.15
C ILE A 168 7.82 9.38 20.17
N ASN A 169 7.92 10.12 21.28
CA ASN A 169 8.84 11.26 21.44
C ASN A 169 10.32 10.86 21.36
N LYS A 170 10.66 9.62 21.74
CA LYS A 170 12.03 9.12 21.62
C LYS A 170 12.41 8.81 20.17
N ILE A 171 11.42 8.67 19.30
CA ILE A 171 11.60 8.27 17.92
C ILE A 171 11.48 9.46 16.97
N ILE A 172 10.53 10.37 17.18
CA ILE A 172 10.28 11.48 16.23
C ILE A 172 10.43 12.81 16.99
N PRO A 173 11.65 13.37 17.12
CA PRO A 173 11.85 14.71 17.66
C PRO A 173 11.02 15.79 16.95
N ASN A 174 10.68 16.84 17.69
CA ASN A 174 9.73 17.90 17.28
C ASN A 174 10.14 18.76 16.05
N ASN A 175 11.27 18.49 15.38
CA ASN A 175 11.79 19.25 14.24
C ASN A 175 12.34 18.33 13.13
N LEU A 176 11.69 17.19 12.85
CA LEU A 176 12.24 16.23 11.88
C LEU A 176 12.21 16.76 10.45
N LYS A 177 13.39 16.78 9.82
CA LYS A 177 13.49 16.80 8.35
C LYS A 177 13.24 15.39 7.83
N ILE A 178 12.64 15.30 6.63
CA ILE A 178 12.34 14.01 5.95
C ILE A 178 13.59 13.11 5.83
N GLU A 179 14.77 13.72 5.69
CA GLU A 179 16.05 13.03 5.56
C GLU A 179 16.45 12.28 6.84
N ASP A 180 16.08 12.80 8.02
CA ASP A 180 16.40 12.22 9.33
C ASP A 180 15.39 11.13 9.75
N ILE A 181 14.24 11.05 9.08
CA ILE A 181 13.14 10.14 9.41
C ILE A 181 13.60 8.68 9.31
N ASN A 182 14.30 8.32 8.23
CA ASN A 182 14.70 6.93 8.02
C ASN A 182 15.58 6.37 9.15
N HIS A 183 16.53 7.15 9.64
CA HIS A 183 17.40 6.73 10.73
C HIS A 183 16.61 6.50 12.03
N ASN A 184 15.62 7.35 12.28
CA ASN A 184 14.81 7.26 13.48
C ASN A 184 13.77 6.13 13.44
N ILE A 185 13.19 5.84 12.26
CA ILE A 185 12.27 4.69 12.09
C ILE A 185 12.94 3.38 12.53
N ASN A 186 14.23 3.20 12.24
CA ASN A 186 14.97 1.99 12.64
C ASN A 186 15.01 1.77 14.16
N LYS A 187 14.85 2.83 14.97
CA LYS A 187 14.82 2.74 16.43
C LYS A 187 13.49 2.20 16.98
N LEU A 188 12.42 2.16 16.18
CA LEU A 188 11.11 1.65 16.60
C LEU A 188 11.08 0.13 16.78
N ASN A 189 12.11 -0.58 16.32
CA ASN A 189 12.07 -2.04 16.17
C ASN A 189 10.78 -2.50 15.45
N LEU A 190 10.33 -1.70 14.48
CA LEU A 190 9.13 -1.92 13.68
C LEU A 190 9.58 -2.27 12.27
N LYS A 191 9.23 -3.47 11.80
CA LYS A 191 9.49 -3.87 10.43
C LYS A 191 8.47 -3.22 9.50
N VAL A 192 8.87 -2.22 8.71
CA VAL A 192 7.98 -1.60 7.71
C VAL A 192 8.47 -2.01 6.32
N ASN A 193 7.71 -2.89 5.63
CA ASN A 193 8.12 -3.48 4.35
C ASN A 193 7.90 -2.55 3.14
N ILE A 194 8.29 -1.29 3.26
CA ILE A 194 8.28 -0.31 2.16
C ILE A 194 9.73 -0.08 1.71
N SER A 195 10.02 -0.39 0.45
CA SER A 195 11.37 -0.33 -0.10
C SER A 195 11.52 0.75 -1.16
N HIS A 196 12.67 1.44 -1.14
CA HIS A 196 13.04 2.40 -2.17
C HIS A 196 13.76 1.65 -3.30
N LYS A 197 13.01 1.23 -4.31
CA LYS A 197 13.46 0.37 -5.42
C LYS A 197 12.67 0.68 -6.69
N ASP A 198 13.21 0.24 -7.82
CA ASP A 198 12.49 0.22 -9.09
C ASP A 198 11.74 -1.12 -9.22
N PHE A 199 10.41 -1.10 -9.12
CA PHE A 199 9.58 -2.30 -9.21
C PHE A 199 9.79 -3.11 -10.50
N LEU A 200 10.03 -2.43 -11.63
CA LEU A 200 10.16 -3.08 -12.93
C LEU A 200 11.51 -3.77 -13.09
N LEU A 201 12.56 -3.24 -12.45
CA LEU A 201 13.92 -3.74 -12.60
C LEU A 201 14.52 -4.36 -11.34
N ASP A 202 13.79 -4.43 -10.24
CA ASP A 202 14.26 -5.12 -9.05
C ASP A 202 14.32 -6.65 -9.25
N ASN A 203 15.05 -7.29 -8.33
CA ASN A 203 15.21 -8.74 -8.27
C ASN A 203 14.21 -9.38 -7.28
N ASN A 204 13.08 -8.73 -6.98
CA ASN A 204 12.07 -9.33 -6.11
C ASN A 204 11.49 -10.59 -6.78
N SER A 205 11.39 -11.68 -6.03
CA SER A 205 10.80 -12.94 -6.49
C SER A 205 9.73 -13.45 -5.52
N ASN A 206 9.37 -12.64 -4.51
CA ASN A 206 8.31 -12.98 -3.57
C ASN A 206 6.95 -12.92 -4.27
N THR A 207 6.06 -13.83 -3.89
CA THR A 207 4.67 -13.83 -4.33
C THR A 207 3.76 -13.14 -3.33
N TYR A 208 2.69 -12.51 -3.81
CA TYR A 208 1.72 -11.78 -2.98
C TYR A 208 0.29 -12.24 -3.27
N GLU A 209 -0.53 -12.30 -2.24
CA GLU A 209 -1.95 -12.69 -2.34
C GLU A 209 -2.83 -11.57 -2.91
N ILE A 210 -2.49 -10.33 -2.60
CA ILE A 210 -3.14 -9.15 -3.17
C ILE A 210 -2.06 -8.23 -3.74
N ILE A 211 -2.22 -7.82 -4.99
CA ILE A 211 -1.46 -6.72 -5.56
C ILE A 211 -2.43 -5.61 -5.94
N ILE A 212 -2.16 -4.41 -5.47
CA ILE A 212 -3.07 -3.27 -5.60
C ILE A 212 -2.32 -1.97 -5.78
N GLY A 213 -2.77 -1.09 -6.67
CA GLY A 213 -2.13 0.22 -6.77
C GLY A 213 -2.54 1.07 -7.96
N ASN A 214 -1.89 2.23 -8.07
CA ASN A 214 -1.99 3.14 -9.20
C ASN A 214 -0.58 3.35 -9.78
N PRO A 215 -0.14 2.52 -10.75
CA PRO A 215 1.17 2.66 -11.39
C PRO A 215 1.31 3.98 -12.17
N PRO A 216 2.55 4.42 -12.50
CA PRO A 216 2.77 5.64 -13.25
C PRO A 216 2.34 5.53 -14.72
N TYR A 217 1.74 6.60 -15.25
CA TYR A 217 1.27 6.68 -16.64
C TYR A 217 2.27 7.46 -17.49
N ILE A 218 3.24 6.75 -18.05
CA ILE A 218 4.33 7.34 -18.83
C ILE A 218 4.45 6.58 -20.14
N GLU A 219 4.13 7.27 -21.23
CA GLU A 219 4.33 6.77 -22.58
C GLU A 219 5.82 6.52 -22.88
N ASN A 220 6.10 5.48 -23.65
CA ASN A 220 7.45 5.08 -24.02
C ASN A 220 8.31 6.18 -24.69
N LYS A 221 7.68 7.22 -25.30
CA LYS A 221 8.34 8.37 -25.92
C LYS A 221 8.91 9.34 -24.89
N LYS A 222 8.30 9.40 -23.70
CA LYS A 222 8.70 10.29 -22.59
C LYS A 222 9.76 9.65 -21.69
N ILE A 223 10.10 8.38 -21.89
CA ILE A 223 11.16 7.68 -21.15
C ILE A 223 12.53 8.16 -21.62
N ARG A 224 13.12 9.13 -20.89
CA ARG A 224 14.33 9.89 -21.30
C ARG A 224 15.65 9.11 -21.26
N LYS A 225 15.71 7.94 -20.61
CA LYS A 225 16.96 7.16 -20.45
C LYS A 225 16.99 5.98 -21.43
N GLY A 226 17.83 6.07 -22.46
CA GLY A 226 17.99 5.02 -23.48
C GLY A 226 18.28 3.64 -22.88
N ASP A 227 19.19 3.56 -21.92
CA ASP A 227 19.53 2.30 -21.23
C ASP A 227 18.38 1.73 -20.41
N TYR A 228 17.58 2.60 -19.77
CA TYR A 228 16.41 2.16 -19.00
C TYR A 228 15.37 1.55 -19.94
N LYS A 229 15.07 2.25 -21.05
CA LYS A 229 14.15 1.76 -22.07
C LYS A 229 14.62 0.41 -22.64
N LYS A 230 15.91 0.27 -22.93
CA LYS A 230 16.49 -0.99 -23.43
C LYS A 230 16.34 -2.14 -22.43
N LYS A 231 16.54 -1.87 -21.13
CA LYS A 231 16.32 -2.89 -20.07
C LYS A 231 14.86 -3.32 -20.01
N LEU A 232 13.92 -2.37 -20.13
CA LEU A 232 12.49 -2.67 -20.16
C LEU A 232 12.10 -3.52 -21.38
N THR A 233 12.54 -3.14 -22.58
CA THR A 233 12.25 -3.88 -23.82
C THR A 233 12.84 -5.28 -23.83
N ASN A 234 13.98 -5.49 -23.15
CA ASN A 234 14.59 -6.81 -23.03
C ASN A 234 13.91 -7.70 -21.98
N ARG A 235 13.28 -7.09 -20.97
CA ARG A 235 12.69 -7.82 -19.84
C ARG A 235 11.22 -8.16 -20.06
N PHE A 236 10.46 -7.23 -20.62
CA PHE A 236 9.01 -7.33 -20.68
C PHE A 236 8.53 -7.54 -22.10
N THR A 237 7.66 -8.53 -22.27
CA THR A 237 7.02 -8.82 -23.55
C THR A 237 6.06 -7.70 -23.96
N SER A 238 5.40 -7.05 -22.99
CA SER A 238 4.49 -5.93 -23.23
C SER A 238 5.21 -4.63 -23.58
N ALA A 239 6.55 -4.58 -23.50
CA ALA A 239 7.34 -3.43 -23.94
C ALA A 239 7.53 -3.43 -25.48
N PHE A 240 6.44 -3.60 -26.22
CA PHE A 240 6.40 -3.68 -27.68
C PHE A 240 5.91 -2.36 -28.29
N ARG A 241 6.56 -1.89 -29.38
CA ARG A 241 6.23 -0.64 -30.09
C ARG A 241 5.94 0.53 -29.13
N LEU A 242 4.72 1.07 -29.16
CA LEU A 242 4.21 2.09 -28.26
C LEU A 242 3.57 1.39 -27.05
N PHE A 243 4.13 1.63 -25.88
CA PHE A 243 3.63 1.10 -24.62
C PHE A 243 3.61 2.18 -23.54
N ASP A 244 2.82 1.96 -22.49
CA ASP A 244 2.79 2.78 -21.28
C ASP A 244 3.43 2.00 -20.12
N LEU A 245 4.14 2.69 -19.21
CA LEU A 245 4.75 2.04 -18.06
C LEU A 245 3.75 1.26 -17.20
N SER A 246 2.51 1.72 -17.05
CA SER A 246 1.47 1.03 -16.28
C SER A 246 1.22 -0.40 -16.75
N ILE A 247 1.47 -0.71 -18.02
CA ILE A 247 1.29 -2.03 -18.61
C ILE A 247 2.45 -2.95 -18.22
N LEU A 248 3.68 -2.43 -18.13
CA LEU A 248 4.81 -3.21 -17.62
C LEU A 248 4.65 -3.48 -16.12
N PHE A 249 4.05 -2.55 -15.39
CA PHE A 249 3.66 -2.76 -13.99
C PHE A 249 2.63 -3.87 -13.87
N LEU A 250 1.66 -3.95 -14.79
CA LEU A 250 0.69 -5.04 -14.82
C LEU A 250 1.34 -6.39 -15.11
N GLU A 251 2.19 -6.49 -16.15
CA GLU A 251 2.92 -7.73 -16.48
C GLU A 251 3.75 -8.21 -15.30
N ARG A 252 4.52 -7.31 -14.68
CA ARG A 252 5.32 -7.62 -13.50
C ARG A 252 4.47 -7.98 -12.28
N ALA A 253 3.32 -7.33 -12.08
CA ALA A 253 2.42 -7.67 -11.01
C ALA A 253 1.85 -9.08 -11.18
N LEU A 254 1.48 -9.47 -12.41
CA LEU A 254 1.02 -10.84 -12.70
C LEU A 254 2.09 -11.89 -12.40
N GLU A 255 3.37 -11.60 -12.68
CA GLU A 255 4.49 -12.49 -12.32
C GLU A 255 4.62 -12.71 -10.80
N LEU A 256 4.39 -11.66 -10.00
CA LEU A 256 4.53 -11.70 -8.54
C LEU A 256 3.22 -12.04 -7.82
N MET A 257 2.10 -12.19 -8.54
CA MET A 257 0.82 -12.57 -7.94
C MET A 257 0.83 -14.06 -7.62
N GLN A 258 0.33 -14.43 -6.44
CA GLN A 258 0.16 -15.84 -6.09
C GLN A 258 -0.74 -16.56 -7.10
N GLN A 259 -0.27 -17.70 -7.59
CA GLN A 259 -1.01 -18.51 -8.58
C GLN A 259 -2.30 -19.06 -7.97
N HIS A 260 -3.37 -19.10 -8.78
CA HIS A 260 -4.71 -19.65 -8.48
C HIS A 260 -5.55 -18.93 -7.39
N SER A 261 -4.93 -18.31 -6.39
CA SER A 261 -5.65 -17.64 -5.29
C SER A 261 -5.35 -16.15 -5.15
N GLY A 262 -4.39 -15.62 -5.90
CA GLY A 262 -4.03 -14.22 -5.87
C GLY A 262 -5.07 -13.32 -6.55
N CYS A 263 -5.17 -12.09 -6.06
CA CYS A 263 -6.04 -11.06 -6.60
C CYS A 263 -5.23 -9.83 -7.01
N LEU A 264 -5.60 -9.23 -8.14
CA LEU A 264 -4.94 -8.04 -8.69
C LEU A 264 -5.97 -6.94 -8.95
N SER A 265 -5.69 -5.72 -8.51
CA SER A 265 -6.52 -4.56 -8.84
C SER A 265 -5.68 -3.31 -9.02
N MET A 266 -5.59 -2.81 -10.26
CA MET A 266 -4.75 -1.66 -10.60
C MET A 266 -5.56 -0.62 -11.37
N ILE A 267 -5.22 0.65 -11.19
CA ILE A 267 -5.71 1.72 -12.07
C ILE A 267 -4.75 1.78 -13.25
N LEU A 268 -5.26 1.60 -14.47
CA LEU A 268 -4.45 1.57 -15.68
C LEU A 268 -4.89 2.66 -16.65
N THR A 269 -4.01 3.01 -17.57
CA THR A 269 -4.35 3.89 -18.69
C THR A 269 -5.28 3.18 -19.68
N ILE A 270 -6.15 3.93 -20.37
CA ILE A 270 -6.99 3.36 -21.43
C ILE A 270 -6.16 2.85 -22.62
N ASN A 271 -4.93 3.35 -22.79
CA ASN A 271 -3.99 2.88 -23.81
C ASN A 271 -3.70 1.38 -23.70
N PHE A 272 -3.89 0.78 -22.51
CA PHE A 272 -3.88 -0.68 -22.33
C PHE A 272 -4.85 -1.40 -23.26
N TYR A 273 -6.08 -0.91 -23.38
CA TYR A 273 -7.09 -1.53 -24.24
C TYR A 273 -6.68 -1.49 -25.71
N LEU A 274 -6.11 -0.37 -26.16
CA LEU A 274 -5.60 -0.21 -27.52
C LEU A 274 -4.42 -1.15 -27.80
N GLN A 275 -3.51 -1.32 -26.83
CA GLN A 275 -2.36 -2.22 -27.00
C GLN A 275 -2.77 -3.69 -27.08
N ILE A 276 -3.80 -4.14 -26.34
CA ILE A 276 -4.35 -5.50 -26.50
C ILE A 276 -4.94 -5.70 -27.90
N MET A 277 -5.61 -4.68 -28.43
CA MET A 277 -6.23 -4.76 -29.76
C MET A 277 -5.20 -4.84 -30.89
N GLU A 278 -4.00 -4.28 -30.72
CA GLU A 278 -2.89 -4.35 -31.68
C GLU A 278 -2.05 -5.63 -31.60
N LEU A 279 -2.21 -6.45 -30.56
CA LEU A 279 -1.52 -7.73 -30.38
C LEU A 279 -2.24 -8.92 -31.07
N LYS A 280 -3.29 -8.65 -31.84
CA LYS A 280 -3.95 -9.61 -32.74
C LYS A 280 -3.43 -9.49 -34.16
#